data_AF-A0AA97DZ22-F1
#
_entry.id   AF-A0AA97DZ22-F1
#
_cell.length_a   1.000
_cell.length_b   1.000
_cell.length_c   1.000
_cell.angle_alpha   90.00
_cell.angle_beta   90.00
_cell.angle_gamma   90.00
#
_symmetry.space_group_name_H-M   'P 1'
#
loop_
_entity.id
_entity.type
_entity.pdbx_description
1 polymer ?
#
loop_
_entity_poly.entity_id
_entity_poly.type
_entity_poly.pdbx_seq_one_letter_code
_entity_poly.pdbx_strand_id
1 'polypeptide(L)'
;MHLLIIGYVWPEPNSSAAGSRMMQLLNCLHKNQWQISFASPAQQTEHMADLSLLGITPDHIDLNDASFDKYIADKKPDIVIFDRFMMEEQFGWRVEKFSPDSLRVLNTEDLHSLRLARHLALKQNREFQIEDLYSDHGIREIAAIHRCDLTLMISETETQLLMDEFQVPETHLLHLPFMLDAPNNMNTLPTFEKREHFISIGNFRHAPNWDAVLQLKTEIWPKIRKRLPNAELHIYGAYPPPKPHNCIMQKKAS
;
A
#
# COMPACT_ATOMS: atom_id res chain seq x y z
N MET A 1 3.23 -22.77 -11.92
CA MET A 1 4.02 -21.52 -11.86
C MET A 1 4.35 -21.25 -10.40
N HIS A 2 5.60 -20.90 -10.13
CA HIS A 2 6.14 -20.57 -8.83
C HIS A 2 6.34 -19.06 -8.73
N LEU A 3 5.69 -18.45 -7.74
CA LEU A 3 5.77 -17.04 -7.44
C LEU A 3 6.49 -16.83 -6.11
N LEU A 4 7.45 -15.91 -6.10
CA LEU A 4 8.04 -15.37 -4.87
C LEU A 4 7.53 -13.94 -4.67
N ILE A 5 7.06 -13.62 -3.46
CA ILE A 5 6.83 -12.25 -3.02
C ILE A 5 7.94 -11.85 -2.04
N ILE A 6 8.53 -10.69 -2.26
CA ILE A 6 9.48 -10.05 -1.34
C ILE A 6 8.76 -8.89 -0.68
N GLY A 7 8.26 -9.13 0.53
CA GLY A 7 7.44 -8.20 1.32
C GLY A 7 8.28 -7.17 2.08
N TYR A 8 7.89 -5.89 2.03
CA TYR A 8 8.48 -4.86 2.90
C TYR A 8 8.13 -5.11 4.36
N VAL A 9 6.92 -5.61 4.59
CA VAL A 9 6.41 -6.11 5.87
C VAL A 9 5.58 -7.35 5.65
N TRP A 10 5.31 -8.09 6.72
CA TRP A 10 4.29 -9.15 6.70
C TRP A 10 2.89 -8.54 6.57
N PRO A 11 1.97 -9.14 5.79
CA PRO A 11 0.68 -8.54 5.51
C PRO A 11 -0.20 -8.47 6.76
N GLU A 12 -0.63 -7.26 7.14
CA GLU A 12 -1.59 -7.02 8.23
C GLU A 12 -2.91 -6.43 7.65
N PRO A 13 -3.84 -7.28 7.15
CA PRO A 13 -5.03 -6.83 6.41
C PRO A 13 -6.04 -6.06 7.27
N ASN A 14 -6.07 -6.29 8.57
CA ASN A 14 -6.95 -5.59 9.51
C ASN A 14 -6.41 -4.21 9.93
N SER A 15 -5.13 -3.94 9.66
CA SER A 15 -4.44 -2.73 10.09
C SER A 15 -4.15 -1.77 8.95
N SER A 16 -4.04 -2.25 7.71
CA SER A 16 -3.56 -1.44 6.59
C SER A 16 -4.17 -1.83 5.25
N ALA A 17 -4.36 -0.84 4.38
CA ALA A 17 -4.78 -1.06 3.00
C ALA A 17 -3.75 -1.90 2.23
N ALA A 18 -2.46 -1.64 2.42
CA ALA A 18 -1.38 -2.44 1.81
C ALA A 18 -1.43 -3.92 2.22
N GLY A 19 -1.66 -4.21 3.50
CA GLY A 19 -1.85 -5.58 3.98
C GLY A 19 -3.08 -6.23 3.33
N SER A 20 -4.17 -5.48 3.17
CA SER A 20 -5.37 -5.97 2.47
C SER A 20 -5.09 -6.27 1.00
N ARG A 21 -4.40 -5.37 0.28
CA ARG A 21 -4.00 -5.57 -1.12
C ARG A 21 -3.12 -6.81 -1.27
N MET A 22 -2.10 -6.95 -0.42
CA MET A 22 -1.22 -8.12 -0.47
C MET A 22 -2.01 -9.42 -0.28
N MET A 23 -2.95 -9.45 0.67
CA MET A 23 -3.84 -10.61 0.84
C MET A 23 -4.76 -10.84 -0.38
N GLN A 24 -5.25 -9.78 -1.04
CA GLN A 24 -6.04 -9.92 -2.27
C GLN A 24 -5.22 -10.59 -3.38
N LEU A 25 -3.96 -10.16 -3.58
CA LEU A 25 -3.05 -10.78 -4.55
C LEU A 25 -2.82 -12.26 -4.20
N LEU A 26 -2.42 -12.55 -2.96
CA LEU A 26 -2.16 -13.90 -2.48
C LEU A 26 -3.36 -14.84 -2.70
N ASN A 27 -4.57 -14.40 -2.36
CA ASN A 27 -5.79 -15.18 -2.55
C ASN A 27 -6.10 -15.42 -4.04
N CYS A 28 -5.91 -14.42 -4.89
CA CYS A 28 -6.12 -14.56 -6.33
C CYS A 28 -5.17 -15.62 -6.92
N LEU A 29 -3.90 -15.56 -6.55
CA LEU A 29 -2.85 -16.45 -7.03
C LEU A 29 -3.03 -17.88 -6.48
N HIS A 30 -3.42 -18.01 -5.22
CA HIS A 30 -3.73 -19.29 -4.59
C HIS A 30 -4.94 -19.97 -5.27
N LYS A 31 -6.00 -19.21 -5.59
CA LYS A 31 -7.16 -19.73 -6.36
C LYS A 31 -6.77 -20.24 -7.74
N ASN A 32 -5.72 -19.67 -8.35
CA ASN A 32 -5.15 -20.14 -9.62
C ASN A 32 -4.17 -21.31 -9.45
N GLN A 33 -4.06 -21.89 -8.25
CA GLN A 33 -3.21 -23.04 -7.92
C GLN A 33 -1.72 -22.79 -8.16
N TRP A 34 -1.25 -21.55 -7.99
CA TRP A 34 0.17 -21.26 -8.06
C TRP A 34 0.87 -21.68 -6.77
N GLN A 35 2.14 -22.07 -6.90
CA GLN A 35 3.01 -22.23 -5.74
C GLN A 35 3.47 -20.84 -5.32
N ILE A 36 3.24 -20.46 -4.07
CA ILE A 36 3.55 -19.13 -3.56
C ILE A 36 4.56 -19.26 -2.42
N SER A 37 5.67 -18.53 -2.53
CA SER A 37 6.61 -18.27 -1.45
C SER A 37 6.54 -16.81 -1.05
N PHE A 38 6.64 -16.53 0.25
CA PHE A 38 6.66 -15.16 0.78
C PHE A 38 7.89 -14.99 1.65
N ALA A 39 8.74 -14.04 1.27
CA ALA A 39 9.96 -13.70 1.98
C ALA A 39 9.93 -12.25 2.47
N SER A 40 10.49 -11.98 3.64
CA SER A 40 10.63 -10.59 4.13
C SER A 40 11.82 -10.43 5.08
N PRO A 41 12.53 -9.29 5.03
CA PRO A 41 13.50 -8.91 6.06
C PRO A 41 12.84 -8.36 7.33
N ALA A 42 11.53 -8.14 7.33
CA ALA A 42 10.83 -7.64 8.51
C ALA A 42 10.68 -8.72 9.58
N GLN A 43 10.62 -8.28 10.84
CA GLN A 43 10.22 -9.14 11.94
C GLN A 43 8.74 -9.49 11.83
N GLN A 44 8.40 -10.75 12.13
CA GLN A 44 7.01 -11.19 12.23
C GLN A 44 6.32 -10.52 13.42
N THR A 45 5.03 -10.23 13.27
CA THR A 45 4.20 -9.61 14.30
C THR A 45 3.02 -10.51 14.62
N GLU A 46 2.41 -10.37 15.80
CA GLU A 46 1.18 -11.09 16.17
C GLU A 46 -0.06 -10.69 15.34
N HIS A 47 0.03 -9.59 14.59
CA HIS A 47 -1.06 -9.05 13.79
C HIS A 47 -0.99 -9.44 12.31
N MET A 48 0.09 -10.11 11.88
CA MET A 48 0.21 -10.57 10.51
C MET A 48 -0.84 -11.65 10.21
N ALA A 49 -1.26 -11.72 8.95
CA ALA A 49 -2.14 -12.78 8.49
C ALA A 49 -1.47 -14.16 8.63
N ASP A 50 -2.26 -15.17 8.99
CA ASP A 50 -1.81 -16.56 8.97
C ASP A 50 -1.70 -17.07 7.53
N LEU A 51 -0.50 -16.99 6.98
CA LEU A 51 -0.19 -17.41 5.61
C LEU A 51 -0.22 -18.94 5.44
N SER A 52 -0.19 -19.71 6.53
CA SER A 52 -0.27 -21.18 6.46
C SER A 52 -1.61 -21.67 5.93
N LEU A 53 -2.68 -20.87 6.10
CA LEU A 53 -4.00 -21.12 5.54
C LEU A 53 -4.00 -21.11 4.00
N LEU A 54 -3.00 -20.47 3.38
CA LEU A 54 -2.77 -20.45 1.94
C LEU A 54 -1.69 -21.46 1.50
N GLY A 55 -1.20 -22.29 2.42
CA GLY A 55 -0.09 -23.22 2.18
C GLY A 55 1.26 -22.53 2.02
N ILE A 56 1.41 -21.30 2.51
CA ILE A 56 2.63 -20.50 2.35
C ILE A 56 3.43 -20.57 3.65
N THR A 57 4.69 -20.98 3.54
CA THR A 57 5.66 -20.91 4.63
C THR A 57 6.36 -19.54 4.59
N PRO A 58 6.36 -18.77 5.69
CA PRO A 58 7.12 -17.52 5.80
C PRO A 58 8.63 -17.76 5.76
N ASP A 59 9.32 -17.15 4.79
CA ASP A 59 10.78 -17.17 4.70
C ASP A 59 11.36 -15.85 5.24
N HIS A 60 12.34 -15.94 6.14
CA HIS A 60 13.13 -14.76 6.51
C HIS A 60 14.30 -14.58 5.54
N ILE A 61 14.57 -13.34 5.13
CA ILE A 61 15.71 -12.98 4.29
C ILE A 61 16.46 -11.81 4.90
N ASP A 62 17.78 -11.84 4.87
CA ASP A 62 18.61 -10.77 5.43
C ASP A 62 18.92 -9.68 4.40
N LEU A 63 18.91 -8.44 4.85
CA LEU A 63 19.30 -7.31 4.02
C LEU A 63 20.83 -7.29 3.84
N ASN A 64 21.27 -7.08 2.59
CA ASN A 64 22.69 -7.00 2.24
C ASN A 64 23.52 -8.25 2.55
N ASP A 65 22.88 -9.42 2.65
CA ASP A 65 23.55 -10.68 2.92
C ASP A 65 23.64 -11.56 1.65
N ALA A 66 24.76 -12.27 1.49
CA ALA A 66 24.99 -13.15 0.33
C ALA A 66 24.16 -14.44 0.38
N SER A 67 23.56 -14.77 1.53
CA SER A 67 22.60 -15.88 1.66
C SER A 67 21.41 -15.73 0.71
N PHE A 68 21.00 -14.48 0.40
CA PHE A 68 19.92 -14.24 -0.56
C PHE A 68 20.27 -14.73 -1.96
N ASP A 69 21.53 -14.63 -2.37
CA ASP A 69 22.01 -15.07 -3.68
C ASP A 69 21.73 -16.58 -3.88
N LYS A 70 22.06 -17.38 -2.86
CA LYS A 70 21.76 -18.81 -2.83
C LYS A 70 20.25 -19.06 -2.72
N TYR A 71 19.57 -18.32 -1.85
CA TYR A 71 18.13 -18.42 -1.66
C TYR A 71 17.38 -18.29 -2.99
N ILE A 72 17.63 -17.23 -3.77
CA ILE A 72 16.89 -16.99 -5.01
C ILE A 72 17.29 -17.99 -6.11
N ALA A 73 18.57 -18.35 -6.19
CA ALA A 73 19.08 -19.33 -7.16
C ALA A 73 18.56 -20.77 -6.92
N ASP A 74 18.33 -21.15 -5.66
CA ASP A 74 17.76 -22.45 -5.30
C ASP A 74 16.23 -22.47 -5.52
N LYS A 75 15.55 -21.35 -5.24
CA LYS A 75 14.08 -21.23 -5.37
C LYS A 75 13.61 -21.17 -6.83
N LYS A 76 14.37 -20.52 -7.71
CA LYS A 76 14.06 -20.33 -9.15
C LYS A 76 12.58 -20.03 -9.42
N PRO A 77 12.04 -18.94 -8.86
CA PRO A 77 10.67 -18.57 -9.13
C PRO A 77 10.50 -18.17 -10.61
N ASP A 78 9.32 -18.43 -11.16
CA ASP A 78 8.95 -17.94 -12.50
C ASP A 78 8.67 -16.42 -12.44
N ILE A 79 8.19 -15.93 -11.29
CA ILE A 79 7.83 -14.51 -11.07
C ILE A 79 8.31 -14.08 -9.68
N VAL A 80 8.87 -12.87 -9.59
CA VAL A 80 9.17 -12.19 -8.32
C VAL A 80 8.34 -10.92 -8.22
N ILE A 81 7.50 -10.81 -7.19
CA ILE A 81 6.77 -9.57 -6.86
C ILE A 81 7.51 -8.85 -5.73
N PHE A 82 7.92 -7.62 -5.96
CA PHE A 82 8.45 -6.72 -4.93
C PHE A 82 7.33 -5.89 -4.32
N ASP A 83 7.18 -5.94 -3.00
CA ASP A 83 6.27 -5.07 -2.26
C ASP A 83 6.92 -3.70 -2.06
N ARG A 84 6.51 -2.73 -2.88
CA ARG A 84 7.04 -1.36 -2.97
C ARG A 84 8.48 -1.31 -3.50
N PHE A 85 8.84 -0.12 -3.97
CA PHE A 85 10.11 0.08 -4.67
C PHE A 85 11.33 -0.19 -3.79
N MET A 86 11.21 -0.07 -2.46
CA MET A 86 12.33 -0.38 -1.56
C MET A 86 12.76 -1.85 -1.62
N MET A 87 11.82 -2.78 -1.83
CA MET A 87 12.17 -4.20 -1.96
C MET A 87 12.83 -4.49 -3.30
N GLU A 88 12.37 -3.86 -4.37
CA GLU A 88 13.05 -3.91 -5.66
C GLU A 88 14.47 -3.34 -5.54
N GLU A 89 14.63 -2.18 -4.91
CA GLU A 89 15.95 -1.55 -4.79
C GLU A 89 16.96 -2.42 -4.01
N GLN A 90 16.49 -3.07 -2.94
CA GLN A 90 17.34 -3.86 -2.05
C GLN A 90 17.68 -5.24 -2.63
N PHE A 91 16.75 -5.87 -3.35
CA PHE A 91 16.87 -7.26 -3.79
C PHE A 91 16.85 -7.47 -5.30
N GLY A 92 16.33 -6.51 -6.08
CA GLY A 92 16.08 -6.61 -7.52
C GLY A 92 17.31 -6.96 -8.35
N TRP A 93 18.45 -6.34 -8.06
CA TRP A 93 19.72 -6.66 -8.75
C TRP A 93 20.21 -8.10 -8.48
N ARG A 94 19.91 -8.66 -7.31
CA ARG A 94 20.23 -10.06 -6.99
C ARG A 94 19.29 -11.00 -7.73
N VAL A 95 18.01 -10.66 -7.83
CA VAL A 95 17.05 -11.41 -8.64
C VAL A 95 17.50 -11.43 -10.10
N GLU A 96 17.85 -10.28 -10.67
CA GLU A 96 18.37 -10.17 -12.03
C GLU A 96 19.63 -11.04 -12.25
N LYS A 97 20.55 -11.07 -11.29
CA LYS A 97 21.81 -11.80 -11.42
C LYS A 97 21.68 -13.30 -11.21
N PHE A 98 20.89 -13.74 -10.24
CA PHE A 98 20.86 -15.12 -9.76
C PHE A 98 19.60 -15.89 -10.15
N SER A 99 18.57 -15.20 -10.63
CA SER A 99 17.36 -15.79 -11.23
C SER A 99 16.88 -14.93 -12.43
N PRO A 100 17.73 -14.79 -13.48
CA PRO A 100 17.51 -13.85 -14.59
C PRO A 100 16.25 -14.14 -15.41
N ASP A 101 15.76 -15.38 -15.39
CA ASP A 101 14.57 -15.78 -16.14
C ASP A 101 13.25 -15.44 -15.41
N SER A 102 13.32 -14.94 -14.17
CA SER A 102 12.12 -14.58 -13.39
C SER A 102 11.55 -13.26 -13.89
N LEU A 103 10.24 -13.23 -14.15
CA LEU A 103 9.54 -11.97 -14.39
C LEU A 103 9.55 -11.12 -13.12
N ARG A 104 10.08 -9.92 -13.19
CA ARG A 104 10.14 -8.96 -12.07
C ARG A 104 8.92 -8.06 -12.11
N VAL A 105 8.13 -8.10 -11.05
CA VAL A 105 6.89 -7.34 -10.92
C VAL A 105 6.97 -6.43 -9.71
N LEU A 106 6.69 -5.14 -9.88
CA LEU A 106 6.60 -4.20 -8.77
C LEU A 106 5.14 -4.05 -8.33
N ASN A 107 4.84 -4.40 -7.08
CA ASN A 107 3.55 -4.06 -6.46
C ASN A 107 3.63 -2.65 -5.86
N THR A 108 2.82 -1.73 -6.40
CA THR A 108 2.65 -0.39 -5.82
C THR A 108 1.39 -0.31 -4.98
N GLU A 109 1.41 0.58 -3.98
CA GLU A 109 0.26 0.97 -3.17
C GLU A 109 -0.13 2.43 -3.48
N ASP A 110 0.90 3.27 -3.55
CA ASP A 110 0.91 4.66 -4.01
C ASP A 110 2.31 4.97 -4.58
N LEU A 111 2.46 6.12 -5.26
CA LEU A 111 3.78 6.66 -5.55
C LEU A 111 4.32 7.37 -4.31
N HIS A 112 5.32 6.76 -3.66
CA HIS A 112 5.95 7.30 -2.47
C HIS A 112 6.60 8.66 -2.74
N SER A 113 7.19 8.84 -3.92
CA SER A 113 7.77 10.09 -4.39
C SER A 113 6.74 11.21 -4.48
N LEU A 114 5.56 10.94 -5.05
CA LEU A 114 4.47 11.91 -5.13
C LEU A 114 3.96 12.31 -3.75
N ARG A 115 3.76 11.33 -2.87
CA ARG A 115 3.38 11.58 -1.47
C ARG A 115 4.43 12.41 -0.74
N LEU A 116 5.71 12.06 -0.87
CA LEU A 116 6.81 12.78 -0.23
C LEU A 116 6.95 14.21 -0.76
N ALA A 117 6.91 14.39 -2.08
CA ALA A 117 7.00 15.68 -2.74
C ALA A 117 5.91 16.64 -2.26
N ARG A 118 4.65 16.18 -2.27
CA ARG A 118 3.51 16.97 -1.77
C ARG A 118 3.66 17.34 -0.29
N HIS A 119 4.13 16.40 0.53
CA HIS A 119 4.39 16.65 1.96
C HIS A 119 5.49 17.70 2.18
N LEU A 120 6.58 17.63 1.41
CA LEU A 120 7.68 18.59 1.50
C LEU A 120 7.26 19.98 1.02
N ALA A 121 6.53 20.07 -0.09
CA ALA A 121 5.98 21.34 -0.59
C ALA A 121 5.06 21.99 0.46
N LEU A 122 4.16 21.21 1.06
CA LEU A 122 3.28 21.68 2.12
C LEU A 122 4.06 22.19 3.34
N LYS A 123 5.08 21.45 3.80
CA LYS A 123 5.96 21.89 4.90
C LYS A 123 6.73 23.17 4.59
N GLN A 124 7.02 23.40 3.32
CA GLN A 124 7.68 24.62 2.84
C GLN A 124 6.68 25.75 2.55
N ASN A 125 5.39 25.55 2.84
CA ASN A 125 4.31 26.51 2.58
C ASN A 125 4.27 26.99 1.12
N ARG A 126 4.47 26.06 0.18
CA ARG A 126 4.36 26.29 -1.26
C ARG A 126 3.51 25.20 -1.90
N GLU A 127 3.09 25.47 -3.13
CA GLU A 127 2.42 24.46 -3.95
C GLU A 127 3.43 23.40 -4.44
N PHE A 128 2.93 22.18 -4.60
CA PHE A 128 3.64 21.09 -5.25
C PHE A 128 3.92 21.46 -6.71
N GLN A 129 5.13 21.17 -7.17
CA GLN A 129 5.54 21.30 -8.56
C GLN A 129 6.04 19.94 -9.06
N ILE A 130 5.90 19.65 -10.36
CA ILE A 130 6.31 18.36 -10.93
C ILE A 130 7.81 18.10 -10.71
N GLU A 131 8.62 19.15 -10.70
CA GLU A 131 10.07 19.09 -10.44
C GLU A 131 10.40 18.48 -9.08
N ASP A 132 9.48 18.55 -8.11
CA ASP A 132 9.65 17.95 -6.78
C ASP A 132 9.76 16.41 -6.83
N LEU A 133 9.26 15.80 -7.91
CA LEU A 133 9.34 14.36 -8.11
C LEU A 133 10.75 13.90 -8.49
N TYR A 134 11.62 14.78 -8.99
CA TYR A 134 13.01 14.44 -9.37
C TYR A 134 14.00 14.47 -8.19
N SER A 135 13.50 14.31 -6.97
CA SER A 135 14.34 14.09 -5.78
C SER A 135 15.06 12.73 -5.83
N ASP A 136 16.09 12.53 -5.01
CA ASP A 136 16.76 11.23 -4.86
C ASP A 136 15.74 10.09 -4.61
N HIS A 137 14.70 10.35 -3.82
CA HIS A 137 13.66 9.36 -3.53
C HIS A 137 12.83 9.02 -4.77
N GLY A 138 12.47 10.02 -5.57
CA GLY A 138 11.72 9.81 -6.80
C GLY A 138 12.54 9.15 -7.88
N ILE A 139 13.80 9.57 -8.08
CA ILE A 139 14.71 8.91 -9.02
C ILE A 139 14.85 7.41 -8.68
N ARG A 140 14.96 7.07 -7.40
CA ARG A 140 15.04 5.67 -6.93
C ARG A 140 13.75 4.89 -7.21
N GLU A 141 12.59 5.46 -6.93
CA GLU A 141 11.28 4.83 -7.18
C GLU A 141 11.03 4.64 -8.68
N ILE A 142 11.26 5.66 -9.51
CA ILE A 142 11.10 5.58 -10.96
C ILE A 142 12.09 4.58 -11.58
N ALA A 143 13.33 4.56 -11.09
CA ALA A 143 14.31 3.58 -11.55
C ALA A 143 13.90 2.14 -11.21
N ALA A 144 13.24 1.92 -10.07
CA ALA A 144 12.69 0.60 -9.71
C ALA A 144 11.58 0.16 -10.67
N ILE A 145 10.70 1.09 -11.06
CA ILE A 145 9.65 0.84 -12.06
C ILE A 145 10.28 0.40 -13.39
N HIS A 146 11.33 1.10 -13.85
CA HIS A 146 12.02 0.75 -15.11
C HIS A 146 12.85 -0.54 -15.06
N ARG A 147 13.26 -1.00 -13.86
CA ARG A 147 13.99 -2.28 -13.69
C ARG A 147 13.06 -3.48 -13.61
N CYS A 148 11.76 -3.26 -13.37
CA CYS A 148 10.76 -4.31 -13.40
C CYS A 148 10.15 -4.45 -14.79
N ASP A 149 9.73 -5.68 -15.11
CA ASP A 149 9.08 -6.00 -16.37
C ASP A 149 7.60 -5.56 -16.37
N LEU A 150 6.99 -5.48 -15.18
CA LEU A 150 5.62 -5.00 -14.97
C LEU A 150 5.47 -4.30 -13.62
N THR A 151 4.66 -3.25 -13.55
CA THR A 151 4.30 -2.56 -12.32
C THR A 151 2.78 -2.56 -12.15
N LEU A 152 2.32 -3.06 -11.01
CA LEU A 152 0.90 -3.11 -10.64
C LEU A 152 0.49 -1.78 -10.01
N MET A 153 -0.32 -1.01 -10.74
CA MET A 153 -0.78 0.33 -10.35
C MET A 153 -2.16 0.30 -9.71
N ILE A 154 -2.37 1.14 -8.68
CA ILE A 154 -3.69 1.33 -8.05
C ILE A 154 -4.48 2.49 -8.68
N SER A 155 -3.78 3.56 -9.05
CA SER A 155 -4.39 4.84 -9.42
C SER A 155 -4.18 5.13 -10.89
N GLU A 156 -5.27 5.39 -11.63
CA GLU A 156 -5.20 5.86 -13.02
C GLU A 156 -4.44 7.19 -13.12
N THR A 157 -4.60 8.08 -12.14
CA THR A 157 -3.90 9.37 -12.11
C THR A 157 -2.39 9.18 -11.95
N GLU A 158 -1.95 8.26 -11.09
CA GLU A 158 -0.52 7.97 -10.91
C GLU A 158 0.04 7.22 -12.13
N THR A 159 -0.78 6.36 -12.76
CA THR A 159 -0.41 5.67 -14.01
C THR A 159 -0.15 6.69 -15.13
N GLN A 160 -1.06 7.66 -15.29
CA GLN A 160 -0.90 8.72 -16.27
C GLN A 160 0.31 9.61 -15.97
N LEU A 161 0.55 9.95 -14.70
CA LEU A 161 1.75 10.69 -14.27
C LEU A 161 3.05 9.97 -14.68
N LEU A 162 3.12 8.65 -14.53
CA LEU A 162 4.28 7.86 -14.94
C LEU A 162 4.51 7.88 -16.45
N MET A 163 3.44 7.79 -17.23
CA MET A 163 3.53 7.83 -18.70
C MET A 163 3.93 9.23 -19.19
N ASP A 164 3.31 10.27 -18.66
CA ASP A 164 3.49 11.64 -19.14
C ASP A 164 4.82 12.26 -18.69
N GLU A 165 5.16 12.15 -17.40
CA GLU A 165 6.33 12.84 -16.84
C GLU A 165 7.61 12.00 -16.88
N PHE A 166 7.46 10.69 -16.74
CA PHE A 166 8.60 9.77 -16.65
C PHE A 166 8.77 8.88 -17.89
N GLN A 167 7.86 8.98 -18.87
CA GLN A 167 7.93 8.22 -20.12
C GLN A 167 8.01 6.70 -19.88
N VAL A 168 7.37 6.23 -18.79
CA VAL A 168 7.26 4.80 -18.52
C VAL A 168 6.38 4.19 -19.62
N PRO A 169 6.85 3.15 -20.34
CA PRO A 169 6.06 2.55 -21.39
C PRO A 169 4.77 1.95 -20.83
N GLU A 170 3.65 2.13 -21.53
CA GLU A 170 2.35 1.57 -21.13
C GLU A 170 2.43 0.05 -20.88
N THR A 171 3.27 -0.67 -21.63
CA THR A 171 3.47 -2.12 -21.45
C THR A 171 4.08 -2.51 -20.10
N HIS A 172 4.70 -1.57 -19.38
CA HIS A 172 5.26 -1.77 -18.04
C HIS A 172 4.24 -1.47 -16.94
N LEU A 173 3.04 -0.96 -17.26
CA LEU A 173 2.04 -0.53 -16.29
C LEU A 173 0.77 -1.35 -16.44
N LEU A 174 0.34 -1.98 -15.35
CA LEU A 174 -0.96 -2.64 -15.29
C LEU A 174 -1.81 -1.99 -14.21
N HIS A 175 -2.88 -1.31 -14.62
CA HIS A 175 -3.88 -0.81 -13.67
C HIS A 175 -4.65 -1.98 -13.05
N LEU A 176 -4.35 -2.26 -11.78
CA LEU A 176 -4.94 -3.30 -10.96
C LEU A 176 -5.38 -2.68 -9.62
N PRO A 177 -6.56 -2.03 -9.57
CA PRO A 177 -7.09 -1.41 -8.35
C PRO A 177 -7.45 -2.48 -7.30
N PHE A 178 -7.87 -2.03 -6.11
CA PHE A 178 -8.31 -2.95 -5.04
C PHE A 178 -9.41 -3.90 -5.53
N MET A 179 -9.23 -5.19 -5.27
CA MET A 179 -10.15 -6.26 -5.65
C MET A 179 -11.24 -6.41 -4.60
N LEU A 180 -12.05 -5.36 -4.42
CA LEU A 180 -13.13 -5.33 -3.43
C LEU A 180 -14.35 -6.09 -3.96
N ASP A 181 -14.96 -6.89 -3.09
CA ASP A 181 -16.27 -7.48 -3.37
C ASP A 181 -17.32 -6.37 -3.48
N ALA A 182 -18.29 -6.60 -4.36
CA ALA A 182 -19.46 -5.73 -4.41
C ALA A 182 -20.17 -5.75 -3.04
N PRO A 183 -20.58 -4.59 -2.51
CA PRO A 183 -21.31 -4.54 -1.25
C PRO A 183 -22.58 -5.40 -1.35
N ASN A 184 -22.73 -6.32 -0.40
CA ASN A 184 -23.94 -7.12 -0.28
C ASN A 184 -25.11 -6.23 0.15
N ASN A 185 -26.32 -6.56 -0.29
CA ASN A 185 -27.57 -5.93 0.15
C ASN A 185 -27.65 -4.41 -0.11
N MET A 186 -27.16 -3.92 -1.26
CA MET A 186 -27.29 -2.50 -1.65
C MET A 186 -28.72 -1.94 -1.51
N ASN A 187 -29.73 -2.77 -1.77
CA ASN A 187 -31.15 -2.40 -1.64
C ASN A 187 -31.60 -2.14 -0.19
N THR A 188 -30.81 -2.54 0.80
CA THR A 188 -31.10 -2.31 2.24
C THR A 188 -30.43 -1.05 2.78
N LEU A 189 -29.53 -0.42 2.01
CA LEU A 189 -28.84 0.78 2.43
C LEU A 189 -29.83 1.97 2.50
N PRO A 190 -29.66 2.89 3.47
CA PRO A 190 -30.43 4.11 3.52
C PRO A 190 -30.31 4.93 2.23
N THR A 191 -31.42 5.53 1.79
CA THR A 191 -31.41 6.54 0.73
C THR A 191 -30.54 7.72 1.14
N PHE A 192 -30.08 8.52 0.17
CA PHE A 192 -29.19 9.65 0.44
C PHE A 192 -29.75 10.58 1.53
N GLU A 193 -31.05 10.86 1.48
CA GLU A 193 -31.76 11.76 2.40
C GLU A 193 -31.88 11.20 3.83
N LYS A 194 -31.74 9.88 3.99
CA LYS A 194 -31.79 9.18 5.28
C LYS A 194 -30.41 8.93 5.88
N ARG A 195 -29.33 9.25 5.16
CA ARG A 195 -27.96 9.10 5.68
C ARG A 195 -27.68 10.26 6.63
N GLU A 196 -27.15 9.92 7.79
CA GLU A 196 -26.78 10.88 8.82
C GLU A 196 -25.29 10.75 9.12
N HIS A 197 -24.74 11.84 9.67
CA HIS A 197 -23.38 11.90 10.21
C HIS A 197 -22.28 11.71 9.15
N PHE A 198 -21.03 11.77 9.62
CA PHE A 198 -19.82 11.69 8.80
C PHE A 198 -18.85 10.70 9.42
N ILE A 199 -18.09 10.01 8.57
CA ILE A 199 -17.09 9.03 8.99
C ILE A 199 -15.73 9.43 8.43
N SER A 200 -14.70 9.32 9.27
CA SER A 200 -13.30 9.30 8.87
C SER A 200 -12.66 8.01 9.37
N ILE A 201 -11.95 7.29 8.50
CA ILE A 201 -11.27 6.04 8.84
C ILE A 201 -9.81 6.08 8.40
N GLY A 202 -8.89 5.61 9.25
CA GLY A 202 -7.48 5.51 8.88
C GLY A 202 -6.61 4.84 9.95
N ASN A 203 -5.44 4.38 9.57
CA ASN A 203 -4.43 3.90 10.51
C ASN A 203 -3.63 5.08 11.08
N PHE A 204 -3.69 5.31 12.39
CA PHE A 204 -3.09 6.49 13.02
C PHE A 204 -1.59 6.38 13.32
N ARG A 205 -0.93 5.25 13.01
CA ARG A 205 0.54 5.21 12.89
C ARG A 205 1.02 5.94 11.63
N HIS A 206 0.15 6.07 10.62
CA HIS A 206 0.44 6.85 9.43
C HIS A 206 0.12 8.32 9.70
N ALA A 207 1.16 9.15 9.86
CA ALA A 207 1.02 10.56 10.23
C ALA A 207 0.01 11.36 9.37
N PRO A 208 -0.09 11.15 8.04
CA PRO A 208 -1.11 11.82 7.22
C PRO A 208 -2.56 11.56 7.67
N ASN A 209 -2.89 10.36 8.17
CA ASN A 209 -4.24 10.06 8.66
C ASN A 209 -4.58 10.83 9.94
N TRP A 210 -3.58 11.04 10.80
CA TRP A 210 -3.75 11.85 12.00
C TRP A 210 -3.90 13.34 11.66
N ASP A 211 -3.07 13.85 10.75
CA ASP A 211 -3.16 15.23 10.29
C ASP A 211 -4.51 15.52 9.61
N ALA A 212 -5.00 14.59 8.78
CA ALA A 212 -6.32 14.67 8.16
C ALA A 212 -7.45 14.80 9.20
N VAL A 213 -7.40 14.03 10.29
CA VAL A 213 -8.38 14.14 11.38
C VAL A 213 -8.26 15.48 12.11
N LEU A 214 -7.05 16.00 12.30
CA LEU A 214 -6.84 17.31 12.91
C LEU A 214 -7.44 18.42 12.05
N GLN A 215 -7.11 18.46 10.75
CA GLN A 215 -7.68 19.39 9.77
C GLN A 215 -9.20 19.29 9.71
N LEU A 216 -9.72 18.06 9.69
CA LEU A 216 -11.16 17.82 9.71
C LEU A 216 -11.79 18.42 10.96
N LYS A 217 -11.19 18.22 12.13
CA LYS A 217 -11.72 18.72 13.41
C LYS A 217 -11.61 20.25 13.55
N THR A 218 -10.52 20.87 13.12
CA THR A 218 -10.24 22.29 13.38
C THR A 218 -10.79 23.21 12.29
N GLU A 219 -10.66 22.82 11.01
CA GLU A 219 -10.94 23.73 9.89
C GLU A 219 -12.25 23.42 9.17
N ILE A 220 -12.63 22.15 9.08
CA ILE A 220 -13.74 21.69 8.23
C ILE A 220 -15.00 21.46 9.08
N TRP A 221 -14.89 20.72 10.18
CA TRP A 221 -16.02 20.31 11.01
C TRP A 221 -16.83 21.48 11.60
N PRO A 222 -16.22 22.58 12.07
CA PRO A 222 -17.00 23.74 12.51
C PRO A 222 -17.89 24.33 11.41
N LYS A 223 -17.41 24.33 10.16
CA LYS A 223 -18.16 24.81 8.99
C LYS A 223 -19.33 23.87 8.66
N ILE A 224 -19.11 22.55 8.74
CA ILE A 224 -20.16 21.54 8.56
C ILE A 224 -21.21 21.66 9.67
N ARG A 225 -20.80 21.69 10.94
CA ARG A 225 -21.70 21.79 12.10
C ARG A 225 -22.56 23.06 12.08
N LYS A 226 -22.06 24.17 11.52
CA LYS A 226 -22.86 25.39 11.34
C LYS A 226 -24.06 25.16 10.40
N ARG A 227 -23.92 24.29 9.40
CA ARG A 227 -24.99 23.95 8.44
C ARG A 227 -25.81 22.74 8.86
N LEU A 228 -25.20 21.81 9.59
CA LEU A 228 -25.80 20.56 10.07
C LEU A 228 -25.57 20.41 11.59
N PRO A 229 -26.36 21.12 12.42
CA PRO A 229 -26.10 21.20 13.87
C PRO A 229 -26.24 19.88 14.63
N ASN A 230 -26.89 18.88 14.04
CA ASN A 230 -27.10 17.56 14.64
C ASN A 230 -26.18 16.48 14.06
N ALA A 231 -25.37 16.79 13.04
CA ALA A 231 -24.49 15.79 12.44
C ALA A 231 -23.31 15.46 13.36
N GLU A 232 -22.95 14.19 13.50
CA GLU A 232 -21.79 13.72 14.25
C GLU A 232 -20.63 13.38 13.32
N LEU A 233 -19.41 13.45 13.85
CA LEU A 233 -18.20 13.00 13.16
C LEU A 233 -17.64 11.80 13.90
N HIS A 234 -17.69 10.64 13.26
CA HIS A 234 -17.19 9.39 13.79
C HIS A 234 -15.81 9.11 13.22
N ILE A 235 -14.84 8.89 14.10
CA ILE A 235 -13.45 8.62 13.73
C ILE A 235 -13.13 7.18 14.10
N TYR A 236 -12.84 6.35 13.10
CA TYR A 236 -12.46 4.95 13.27
C TYR A 236 -11.01 4.75 12.81
N GLY A 237 -10.34 3.73 13.35
CA GLY A 237 -8.98 3.46 12.96
C GLY A 237 -8.16 2.69 13.98
N ALA A 238 -7.14 1.99 13.48
CA ALA A 238 -6.16 1.34 14.33
C ALA A 238 -5.20 2.36 14.95
N TYR A 239 -4.67 2.03 16.14
CA TYR A 239 -3.61 2.77 16.84
C TYR A 239 -3.90 4.26 17.13
N PRO A 240 -5.09 4.66 17.62
CA PRO A 240 -5.37 6.07 17.90
C PRO A 240 -4.37 6.64 18.93
N PRO A 241 -3.90 7.89 18.77
CA PRO A 241 -3.02 8.52 19.74
C PRO A 241 -3.73 8.69 21.10
N PRO A 242 -2.97 8.81 22.21
CA PRO A 242 -3.56 9.09 23.52
C PRO A 242 -4.48 10.32 23.46
N LYS A 243 -5.71 10.15 23.96
CA LYS A 243 -6.89 11.02 23.75
C LYS A 243 -6.62 12.53 23.85
N PRO A 244 -6.96 13.34 22.83
CA PRO A 244 -7.36 14.73 23.05
C PRO A 244 -8.76 14.77 23.68
N HIS A 245 -8.97 15.66 24.65
CA HIS A 245 -10.26 15.82 25.30
C HIS A 245 -11.33 16.22 24.24
N ASN A 246 -12.51 15.59 24.28
CA ASN A 246 -13.72 15.87 23.45
C ASN A 246 -13.89 15.17 22.09
N CYS A 247 -13.39 13.94 21.88
CA CYS A 247 -13.85 13.08 20.77
C CYS A 247 -14.40 11.75 21.30
N ILE A 248 -15.60 11.37 20.88
CA ILE A 248 -16.13 10.01 21.09
C ILE A 248 -15.35 9.09 20.13
N MET A 249 -14.24 8.54 20.58
CA MET A 249 -13.56 7.46 19.89
C MET A 249 -14.25 6.15 20.26
N GLN A 250 -15.09 5.64 19.37
CA GLN A 250 -15.64 4.29 19.52
C GLN A 250 -14.58 3.28 19.08
N LYS A 251 -13.90 2.65 20.06
CA LYS A 251 -13.25 1.36 19.84
C LYS A 251 -14.36 0.33 19.64
N LYS A 252 -14.60 -0.14 18.41
CA LYS A 252 -15.24 -1.44 18.23
C LYS A 252 -14.14 -2.49 18.13
N ALA A 253 -14.02 -3.28 19.19
CA ALA A 253 -13.43 -4.60 19.11
C ALA A 253 -14.50 -5.51 18.49
N SER A 254 -14.17 -6.09 17.35
CA SER A 254 -14.81 -7.27 16.79
C SER A 254 -13.77 -7.99 15.97
#